data_AF-A0A6A4TN13-F1
#
_entry.id   AF-A0A6A4TN13-F1
#
_cell.length_a   1.000
_cell.length_b   1.000
_cell.length_c   1.000
_cell.angle_alpha   90.00
_cell.angle_beta   90.00
_cell.angle_gamma   90.00
#
_symmetry.space_group_name_H-M   'P 1'
#
loop_
_entity.id
_entity.type
_entity.pdbx_description
1 polymer ?
#
loop_
_entity_poly.entity_id
_entity_poly.type
_entity_poly.pdbx_seq_one_letter_code
_entity_poly.pdbx_strand_id
1 'polypeptide(L)'
;MTTKIYAKLKSNSLIEAEPPELHFSGFELGKDSLKTLKLINISSEVVNIHIIPTQTKHFQTTYTKKYRLIPGLAYTLQLSFCPDEWRYFYDCVRVHCKVDTTLIRNCASTNDES
;
A
#
# COMPACT_ATOMS: atom_id res chain seq x y z
N MET A 1 11.22 9.99 23.12
CA MET A 1 11.35 10.94 21.98
C MET A 1 10.17 10.75 21.05
N THR A 2 9.65 11.87 20.56
CA THR A 2 8.28 12.11 20.11
C THR A 2 8.13 11.82 18.61
N THR A 3 7.31 10.84 18.22
CA THR A 3 6.94 10.65 16.80
C THR A 3 5.48 10.27 16.63
N LYS A 4 4.56 10.94 17.32
CA LYS A 4 3.10 10.84 17.07
C LYS A 4 2.61 11.76 15.92
N ILE A 5 3.53 12.22 15.05
CA ILE A 5 3.23 13.26 14.06
C ILE A 5 2.88 12.69 12.66
N TYR A 6 3.16 11.42 12.36
CA TYR A 6 3.01 10.89 10.97
C TYR A 6 1.74 10.12 10.66
N ALA A 7 0.78 10.02 11.59
CA ALA A 7 -0.51 9.38 11.33
C ALA A 7 -1.48 10.31 10.56
N LYS A 8 -1.22 11.63 10.53
CA LYS A 8 -2.14 12.63 9.98
C LYS A 8 -1.96 12.91 8.47
N LEU A 9 -1.21 12.05 7.78
CA LEU A 9 -1.07 12.03 6.31
C LEU A 9 -1.76 10.81 5.68
N LYS A 10 -2.51 10.01 6.46
CA LYS A 10 -2.95 8.65 6.07
C LYS A 10 -4.41 8.48 5.65
N SER A 11 -5.22 9.54 5.61
CA SER A 11 -6.60 9.45 5.11
C SER A 11 -6.89 10.67 4.25
N ASN A 12 -7.05 10.47 2.95
CA ASN A 12 -7.81 11.44 2.16
C ASN A 12 -9.26 11.27 2.57
N SER A 13 -10.00 12.37 2.69
CA SER A 13 -11.46 12.36 2.93
C SER A 13 -12.24 11.59 1.85
N LEU A 14 -11.56 11.20 0.75
CA LEU A 14 -12.13 10.46 -0.37
C LEU A 14 -11.83 8.96 -0.33
N ILE A 15 -10.59 8.57 -0.02
CA ILE A 15 -10.12 7.18 -0.13
C ILE A 15 -9.36 6.80 1.13
N GLU A 16 -9.82 5.74 1.78
CA GLU A 16 -9.16 5.10 2.90
C GLU A 16 -8.39 3.86 2.44
N ALA A 17 -7.22 3.62 3.04
CA ALA A 17 -6.39 2.45 2.77
C ALA A 17 -6.34 1.56 4.01
N GLU A 18 -6.73 0.29 3.86
CA GLU A 18 -6.78 -0.69 4.94
C GLU A 18 -6.02 -1.98 4.55
N PRO A 19 -4.90 -2.31 5.21
CA PRO A 19 -4.19 -1.48 6.19
C PRO A 19 -3.49 -0.27 5.54
N PRO A 20 -3.23 0.83 6.26
CA PRO A 20 -2.58 2.02 5.69
C PRO A 20 -1.06 1.84 5.49
N GLU A 21 -0.51 0.70 5.90
CA GLU A 21 0.89 0.34 5.73
C GLU A 21 1.02 -1.19 5.68
N LEU A 22 1.87 -1.68 4.79
CA LEU A 22 2.17 -3.10 4.65
C LEU A 22 3.58 -3.38 5.18
N HIS A 23 3.63 -4.10 6.29
CA HIS A 23 4.89 -4.56 6.89
C HIS A 23 5.11 -6.03 6.59
N PHE A 24 6.22 -6.38 5.94
CA PHE A 24 6.66 -7.74 5.65
C PHE A 24 7.80 -8.11 6.60
N SER A 25 7.53 -9.03 7.52
CA SER A 25 8.51 -9.56 8.47
C SER A 25 8.70 -11.05 8.26
N GLY A 26 9.86 -11.59 8.66
CA GLY A 26 10.17 -13.01 8.52
C GLY A 26 10.13 -13.52 7.08
N PHE A 27 10.45 -12.68 6.11
CA PHE A 27 10.51 -13.07 4.70
C PHE A 27 11.66 -14.05 4.46
N GLU A 28 11.56 -14.86 3.41
CA GLU A 28 12.63 -15.77 2.97
C GLU A 28 13.08 -15.34 1.57
N LEU A 29 14.38 -15.45 1.29
CA LEU A 29 14.91 -15.11 -0.03
C LEU A 29 14.34 -16.03 -1.10
N GLY A 30 13.92 -15.43 -2.23
CA GLY A 30 13.33 -16.16 -3.34
C GLY A 30 11.92 -16.72 -3.08
N LYS A 31 11.28 -16.37 -1.95
CA LYS A 31 9.91 -16.77 -1.65
C LYS A 31 8.97 -15.57 -1.73
N ASP A 32 7.90 -15.71 -2.49
CA ASP A 32 6.85 -14.71 -2.59
C ASP A 32 6.06 -14.59 -1.28
N SER A 33 6.07 -13.39 -0.71
CA SER A 33 5.22 -12.99 0.40
C SER A 33 4.08 -12.12 -0.13
N LEU A 34 2.84 -12.56 0.07
CA LEU A 34 1.66 -11.84 -0.40
C LEU A 34 0.98 -11.09 0.74
N LYS A 35 0.61 -9.84 0.49
CA LYS A 35 -0.29 -9.08 1.36
C LYS A 35 -1.39 -8.41 0.57
N THR A 36 -2.55 -8.32 1.20
CA THR A 36 -3.74 -7.71 0.61
C THR A 36 -3.95 -6.33 1.21
N LEU A 37 -4.25 -5.37 0.34
CA LEU A 37 -4.58 -3.99 0.67
C LEU A 37 -5.96 -3.66 0.10
N LYS A 38 -6.80 -3.00 0.88
CA LYS A 38 -8.11 -2.50 0.44
C LYS A 38 -8.07 -0.97 0.33
N LEU A 39 -8.52 -0.44 -0.79
CA LEU A 39 -8.83 0.97 -0.97
C LEU A 39 -10.34 1.15 -0.91
N ILE A 40 -10.83 1.88 0.08
CA ILE A 40 -12.25 2.05 0.33
C ILE A 40 -12.62 3.48 -0.03
N ASN A 41 -13.64 3.67 -0.87
CA ASN A 41 -14.19 5.00 -1.08
C ASN A 41 -15.07 5.38 0.11
N ILE A 42 -14.60 6.32 0.91
CA ILE A 42 -15.31 6.84 2.09
C ILE A 42 -16.06 8.14 1.79
N SER A 43 -15.97 8.67 0.56
CA SER A 43 -16.77 9.82 0.13
C SER A 43 -18.16 9.43 -0.34
N SER A 44 -19.03 10.43 -0.48
CA SER A 44 -20.37 10.30 -1.04
C SER A 44 -20.42 10.32 -2.58
N GLU A 45 -19.28 10.46 -3.27
CA GLU A 45 -19.21 10.56 -4.72
C GLU A 45 -18.38 9.43 -5.36
N VAL A 46 -18.61 9.15 -6.65
CA VAL A 46 -17.79 8.19 -7.39
C VAL A 46 -16.41 8.78 -7.67
N VAL A 47 -15.38 8.15 -7.12
CA VAL A 47 -14.00 8.61 -7.24
C VAL A 47 -13.31 7.89 -8.39
N ASN A 48 -12.56 8.64 -9.21
CA ASN A 48 -11.68 8.03 -10.20
C ASN A 48 -10.28 7.83 -9.59
N ILE A 49 -9.82 6.59 -9.51
CA ILE A 49 -8.51 6.24 -8.94
C ILE A 49 -7.53 5.83 -10.04
N HIS A 50 -6.28 6.24 -9.87
CA HIS A 50 -5.15 5.83 -10.69
C HIS A 50 -4.04 5.29 -9.78
N ILE A 51 -3.76 4.00 -9.89
CA ILE A 51 -2.78 3.32 -9.06
C ILE A 51 -1.44 3.31 -9.80
N ILE A 52 -0.45 3.95 -9.18
CA ILE A 52 0.94 3.88 -9.59
C ILE A 52 1.56 2.73 -8.80
N PRO A 53 2.00 1.65 -9.49
CA PRO A 53 2.59 0.50 -8.82
C PRO A 53 3.91 0.87 -8.14
N THR A 54 4.38 -0.03 -7.29
CA THR A 54 5.71 0.00 -6.68
C THR A 54 6.81 0.16 -7.73
N GLN A 55 7.87 0.90 -7.37
CA GLN A 55 8.97 1.24 -8.29
C GLN A 55 10.16 0.29 -8.15
N THR A 56 10.18 -0.54 -7.11
CA THR A 56 11.27 -1.49 -6.87
C THR A 56 10.98 -2.86 -7.49
N LYS A 57 12.03 -3.60 -7.87
CA LYS A 57 11.92 -4.94 -8.46
C LYS A 57 11.37 -6.00 -7.49
N HIS A 58 11.53 -5.79 -6.18
CA HIS A 58 11.19 -6.76 -5.14
C HIS A 58 9.71 -6.71 -4.76
N PHE A 59 9.09 -5.53 -4.88
CA PHE A 59 7.65 -5.37 -4.63
C PHE A 59 6.90 -5.33 -5.96
N GLN A 60 5.96 -6.25 -6.15
CA GLN A 60 5.05 -6.25 -7.27
C GLN A 60 3.63 -5.97 -6.82
N THR A 61 2.99 -4.98 -7.42
CA THR A 61 1.59 -4.65 -7.13
C THR A 61 0.70 -5.22 -8.22
N THR A 62 -0.20 -6.14 -7.86
CA THR A 62 -1.21 -6.74 -8.75
C THR A 62 -2.59 -6.18 -8.40
N TYR A 63 -3.33 -5.72 -9.42
CA TYR A 63 -4.66 -5.15 -9.22
C TYR A 63 -5.53 -5.25 -10.48
N THR A 64 -6.84 -5.38 -10.30
CA THR A 64 -7.81 -5.48 -11.40
C THR A 64 -8.20 -4.11 -11.93
N LYS A 65 -7.51 -3.61 -12.96
CA LYS A 65 -7.72 -2.28 -13.58
C LYS A 65 -9.18 -1.78 -13.52
N LYS A 66 -9.52 -1.05 -12.45
CA LYS A 66 -10.80 -0.37 -12.26
C LYS A 66 -10.50 1.06 -11.90
N TYR A 67 -10.93 1.95 -12.78
CA TYR A 67 -10.70 3.38 -12.63
C TYR A 67 -11.75 4.04 -11.75
N ARG A 68 -12.92 3.41 -11.53
CA ARG A 68 -14.05 4.00 -10.80
C ARG A 68 -14.30 3.25 -9.49
N LEU A 69 -14.30 3.99 -8.38
CA LEU A 69 -14.61 3.49 -7.05
C LEU A 69 -15.90 4.15 -6.55
N ILE A 70 -16.93 3.34 -6.30
CA ILE A 70 -18.26 3.79 -5.85
C ILE A 70 -18.21 4.00 -4.32
N PRO A 71 -18.93 4.99 -3.77
CA PRO A 71 -19.08 5.17 -2.33
C PRO A 71 -19.36 3.86 -1.57
N GLY A 72 -18.60 3.60 -0.52
CA GLY A 72 -18.71 2.39 0.31
C GLY A 72 -18.11 1.12 -0.31
N LEU A 73 -17.63 1.15 -1.55
CA LEU A 73 -16.99 -0.01 -2.18
C LEU A 73 -15.49 -0.06 -1.86
N ALA A 74 -15.02 -1.25 -1.51
CA ALA A 74 -13.62 -1.55 -1.37
C ALA A 74 -13.03 -2.13 -2.65
N TYR A 75 -11.84 -1.67 -3.03
CA TYR A 75 -11.06 -2.20 -4.12
C TYR A 75 -9.79 -2.85 -3.58
N THR A 76 -9.60 -4.11 -3.95
CA THR A 76 -8.55 -4.94 -3.39
C THR A 76 -7.33 -4.94 -4.31
N LEU A 77 -6.16 -4.65 -3.75
CA LEU A 77 -4.86 -4.78 -4.38
C LEU A 77 -4.07 -5.85 -3.65
N GLN A 78 -3.29 -6.60 -4.40
CA GLN A 78 -2.39 -7.60 -3.86
C GLN A 78 -0.96 -7.14 -4.08
N LEU A 79 -0.18 -7.04 -3.01
CA LEU A 79 1.25 -6.80 -3.07
C LEU A 79 1.98 -8.13 -2.90
N SER A 80 2.83 -8.47 -3.86
CA SER A 80 3.85 -9.49 -3.70
C SER A 80 5.17 -8.85 -3.32
N PHE A 81 5.90 -9.50 -2.43
CA PHE A 81 7.25 -9.17 -2.05
C PHE A 81 8.14 -10.40 -2.19
N CYS A 82 9.14 -10.32 -3.06
CA CYS A 82 10.12 -11.39 -3.30
C CYS A 82 11.53 -10.80 -3.26
N PRO A 83 12.23 -10.87 -2.11
CA PRO A 83 13.57 -10.36 -1.97
C PRO A 83 14.63 -11.35 -2.49
N ASP A 84 15.66 -10.83 -3.15
CA ASP A 84 16.87 -11.58 -3.53
C ASP A 84 18.00 -11.48 -2.50
N GLU A 85 17.90 -10.57 -1.51
CA GLU A 85 18.94 -10.36 -0.49
C GLU A 85 18.35 -10.00 0.88
N TRP A 86 19.07 -10.34 1.96
CA TRP A 86 18.71 -10.00 3.33
C TRP A 86 19.05 -8.54 3.63
N ARG A 87 18.12 -7.65 3.35
CA ARG A 87 18.25 -6.22 3.65
C ARG A 87 16.90 -5.60 4.00
N TYR A 88 16.94 -4.39 4.55
CA TYR A 88 15.74 -3.59 4.70
C TYR A 88 15.27 -3.08 3.34
N PHE A 89 14.01 -3.33 2.99
CA PHE A 89 13.39 -2.80 1.78
C PHE A 89 12.27 -1.82 2.14
N TYR A 90 12.18 -0.75 1.35
CA TYR A 90 11.16 0.27 1.50
C TYR A 90 10.64 0.68 0.13
N ASP A 91 9.31 0.71 -0.02
CA ASP A 91 8.63 1.21 -1.21
C ASP A 91 7.29 1.84 -0.83
N CYS A 92 6.58 2.41 -1.79
CA CYS A 92 5.25 2.94 -1.60
C CYS A 92 4.38 2.72 -2.85
N VAL A 93 3.11 2.40 -2.64
CA VAL A 93 2.08 2.49 -3.69
C VAL A 93 1.48 3.88 -3.61
N ARG A 94 1.36 4.55 -4.76
CA ARG A 94 0.70 5.85 -4.85
C ARG A 94 -0.62 5.69 -5.56
N VAL A 95 -1.69 6.19 -4.95
CA VAL A 95 -3.04 6.18 -5.51
C VAL A 95 -3.43 7.63 -5.74
N HIS A 96 -3.50 8.02 -7.00
CA HIS A 96 -3.94 9.35 -7.39
C HIS A 96 -5.46 9.35 -7.57
N CYS A 97 -6.11 10.37 -7.03
CA CYS A 97 -7.50 10.72 -7.25
C CYS A 97 -7.52 12.10 -7.90
N LYS A 98 -8.61 12.46 -8.62
CA LYS A 98 -8.77 13.77 -9.28
C LYS A 98 -8.45 14.99 -8.39
N VAL A 99 -8.64 14.86 -7.07
CA VAL A 99 -8.51 15.98 -6.12
C VAL A 99 -7.28 15.82 -5.21
N ASP A 100 -6.82 14.58 -4.97
CA ASP A 100 -5.79 14.29 -3.97
C ASP A 100 -4.98 13.03 -4.28
N THR A 101 -3.87 12.82 -3.60
CA THR A 101 -3.05 11.60 -3.68
C THR A 101 -2.97 10.88 -2.34
N THR A 102 -3.32 9.60 -2.31
CA THR A 102 -3.12 8.70 -1.15
C THR A 102 -1.82 7.91 -1.33
N LEU A 103 -1.00 7.84 -0.28
CA LEU A 103 0.27 7.11 -0.29
C LEU A 103 0.23 5.97 0.72
N ILE A 104 0.41 4.73 0.24
CA ILE A 104 0.53 3.54 1.08
C ILE A 104 1.99 3.14 1.16
N ARG A 105 2.52 2.99 2.37
CA ARG A 105 3.91 2.57 2.59
C ARG A 105 4.01 1.06 2.65
N ASN A 106 5.07 0.53 2.06
CA ASN A 106 5.46 -0.87 2.10
C ASN A 106 6.86 -0.94 2.69
N CYS A 107 7.03 -1.71 3.76
CA CYS A 107 8.33 -1.92 4.37
C CYS A 107 8.54 -3.41 4.61
N ALA A 108 9.78 -3.86 4.42
CA ALA A 108 10.20 -5.20 4.77
C ALA A 108 11.47 -5.12 5.61
N SER A 109 11.42 -5.74 6.79
CA SER A 109 12.59 -5.88 7.67
C SER A 109 12.83 -7.35 7.95
N THR A 110 14.11 -7.71 8.01
CA THR A 110 14.51 -8.98 8.63
C THR A 110 14.14 -8.89 10.10
N ASN A 111 13.65 -9.99 10.68
CA ASN A 111 13.52 -10.08 12.13
C ASN A 111 14.94 -10.16 12.69
N ASP A 112 15.59 -9.00 12.85
CA ASP A 112 16.68 -8.88 13.79
C ASP A 112 16.01 -8.74 15.16
N GLU A 113 15.61 -9.88 15.73
CA GLU A 113 15.39 -9.95 17.17
C GLU A 113 16.76 -9.79 17.82
N SER A 114 16.98 -8.65 18.47
CA SER A 114 18.02 -8.45 19.48
C SER A 114 17.49 -7.51 20.56
#